data_AF-A0ABD3RZI3-F1
#
_entry.id   AF-A0ABD3RZI3-F1
#
_cell.length_a   1.000
_cell.length_b   1.000
_cell.length_c   1.000
_cell.angle_alpha   90.00
_cell.angle_beta   90.00
_cell.angle_gamma   90.00
#
_symmetry.space_group_name_H-M   'P 1'
#
loop_
_entity.id
_entity.type
_entity.pdbx_description
1 polymer ?
#
loop_
_entity_poly.entity_id
_entity_poly.type
_entity_poly.pdbx_seq_one_letter_code
_entity_poly.pdbx_strand_id
1 'polypeptide(L)'
;MIAVDGGLGSLDDFSGIKLSNEKATVKLYQSAAPGSSLNLSKDEIPSFRNCKTQHEVEDALRRILLDRFRAYKRRGLDGIKPYARSKAEFSPGDELRSQVVADRILPERSPAFHRYAMEYPNNPPEGAIESFFWVNSVIDGLSTIALVQRMGMPLGGGGYVYIERHFYVSRSHNCLQGIGCAMEADDGAVVLYCTRTSTDQVGGFGGAAKRAVGNKIMGGRMAENFERAREVMAAAAAARDIEELEGG
;
A
#
# COMPACT_ATOMS: atom_id res chain seq x y z
N MET A 1 -3.78 9.08 -8.82
CA MET A 1 -2.54 9.55 -8.19
C MET A 1 -2.89 10.64 -7.19
N ILE A 2 -2.14 10.79 -6.11
CA ILE A 2 -2.31 11.84 -5.10
C ILE A 2 -1.12 12.77 -5.23
N ALA A 3 -1.35 14.10 -5.22
CA ALA A 3 -0.28 15.10 -5.25
C ALA A 3 0.74 14.88 -6.38
N VAL A 4 0.24 14.87 -7.63
CA VAL A 4 1.07 14.67 -8.85
C VAL A 4 2.16 15.74 -8.98
N ASP A 5 1.94 16.90 -8.39
CA ASP A 5 2.89 18.02 -8.27
C ASP A 5 3.95 17.83 -7.17
N GLY A 6 3.93 16.72 -6.44
CA GLY A 6 4.80 16.46 -5.29
C GLY A 6 4.37 17.15 -3.99
N GLY A 7 3.21 17.84 -4.00
CA GLY A 7 2.71 18.61 -2.87
C GLY A 7 2.09 17.79 -1.73
N LEU A 8 1.24 18.46 -0.95
CA LEU A 8 0.54 17.88 0.19
C LEU A 8 -0.90 17.42 -0.13
N GLY A 9 -1.22 17.36 -1.42
CA GLY A 9 -2.51 16.90 -1.93
C GLY A 9 -3.70 17.77 -1.52
N SER A 10 -4.85 17.43 -2.09
CA SER A 10 -6.14 18.10 -1.91
C SER A 10 -7.26 17.08 -1.78
N LEU A 11 -8.49 17.54 -1.51
CA LEU A 11 -9.66 16.64 -1.52
C LEU A 11 -9.97 16.12 -2.93
N ASP A 12 -9.59 16.86 -3.98
CA ASP A 12 -9.87 16.48 -5.37
C ASP A 12 -9.10 15.22 -5.78
N ASP A 13 -7.94 14.97 -5.16
CA ASP A 13 -7.17 13.72 -5.32
C ASP A 13 -7.99 12.48 -4.92
N PHE A 14 -9.05 12.65 -4.12
CA PHE A 14 -9.92 11.58 -3.61
C PHE A 14 -11.35 11.63 -4.16
N SER A 15 -11.62 12.51 -5.12
CA SER A 15 -12.95 12.69 -5.75
C SER A 15 -13.49 11.41 -6.39
N GLY A 16 -12.59 10.57 -6.93
CA GLY A 16 -12.92 9.28 -7.54
C GLY A 16 -13.30 8.17 -6.55
N ILE A 17 -13.19 8.38 -5.24
CA ILE A 17 -13.61 7.37 -4.26
C ILE A 17 -15.11 7.21 -4.31
N LYS A 18 -15.56 5.98 -4.58
CA LYS A 18 -16.94 5.54 -4.50
C LYS A 18 -17.04 4.24 -3.72
N LEU A 19 -17.78 4.25 -2.62
CA LEU A 19 -17.96 3.05 -1.81
C LEU A 19 -18.99 2.12 -2.47
N SER A 20 -18.83 0.82 -2.29
CA SER A 20 -19.83 -0.17 -2.72
C SER A 20 -20.89 -0.36 -1.64
N ASN A 21 -22.07 -0.83 -2.05
CA ASN A 21 -23.15 -1.24 -1.15
C ASN A 21 -23.54 -0.16 -0.12
N GLU A 22 -24.29 0.85 -0.56
CA GLU A 22 -24.70 2.02 0.22
C GLU A 22 -25.17 1.68 1.63
N LYS A 23 -26.22 0.84 1.74
CA LYS A 23 -26.85 0.53 3.02
C LYS A 23 -25.88 -0.13 4.00
N ALA A 24 -25.07 -1.08 3.52
CA ALA A 24 -24.10 -1.77 4.36
C ALA A 24 -22.94 -0.84 4.76
N THR A 25 -22.49 0.02 3.84
CA THR A 25 -21.44 1.01 4.07
C THR A 25 -21.85 2.03 5.13
N VAL A 26 -23.03 2.66 5.00
CA VAL A 26 -23.50 3.63 5.99
C VAL A 26 -23.58 2.98 7.37
N LYS A 27 -24.17 1.79 7.47
CA LYS A 27 -24.27 1.06 8.75
C LYS A 27 -22.88 0.75 9.33
N LEU A 28 -21.96 0.24 8.50
CA LEU A 28 -20.60 -0.12 8.91
C LEU A 28 -19.87 1.05 9.56
N TYR A 29 -19.87 2.21 8.89
CA TYR A 29 -19.16 3.40 9.38
C TYR A 29 -19.88 4.08 10.54
N GLN A 30 -21.22 4.14 10.56
CA GLN A 30 -21.97 4.64 11.71
C GLN A 30 -21.71 3.82 12.98
N SER A 31 -21.59 2.50 12.84
CA SER A 31 -21.30 1.59 13.96
C SER A 31 -19.82 1.46 14.30
N ALA A 32 -18.95 2.28 13.70
CA ALA A 32 -17.53 2.23 13.95
C ALA A 32 -17.25 2.42 15.46
N ALA A 33 -16.40 1.55 15.98
CA ALA A 33 -15.99 1.53 17.38
C ALA A 33 -14.61 0.87 17.47
N PRO A 34 -13.88 1.05 18.59
CA PRO A 34 -12.65 0.31 18.83
C PRO A 34 -12.89 -1.20 18.70
N GLY A 35 -12.09 -1.86 17.85
CA GLY A 35 -12.22 -3.31 17.57
C GLY A 35 -13.24 -3.67 16.48
N SER A 36 -13.89 -2.69 15.86
CA SER A 36 -14.66 -2.93 14.64
C SER A 36 -13.77 -3.40 13.49
N SER A 37 -14.39 -3.88 12.41
CA SER A 37 -13.66 -4.31 11.19
C SER A 37 -13.02 -3.16 10.40
N LEU A 38 -13.21 -1.91 10.83
CA LEU A 38 -12.61 -0.73 10.24
C LEU A 38 -11.29 -0.38 10.95
N ASN A 39 -10.30 -0.05 10.14
CA ASN A 39 -9.05 0.53 10.59
C ASN A 39 -9.22 2.05 10.72
N LEU A 40 -9.67 2.47 11.88
CA LEU A 40 -9.81 3.87 12.25
C LEU A 40 -9.07 4.12 13.56
N SER A 41 -8.51 5.31 13.72
CA SER A 41 -7.99 5.75 15.01
C SER A 41 -9.15 6.20 15.93
N LYS A 42 -8.88 6.35 17.23
CA LYS A 42 -9.90 6.74 18.22
C LYS A 42 -10.57 8.08 17.89
N ASP A 43 -9.81 9.03 17.36
CA ASP A 43 -10.24 10.37 16.99
C ASP A 43 -10.98 10.45 15.64
N GLU A 44 -10.84 9.44 14.78
CA GLU A 44 -11.54 9.36 13.48
C GLU A 44 -12.93 8.73 13.59
N ILE A 45 -13.12 7.81 14.55
CA ILE A 45 -14.41 7.12 14.76
C ILE A 45 -15.60 8.09 14.90
N PRO A 46 -15.51 9.19 15.69
CA PRO A 46 -16.63 10.12 15.83
C PRO A 46 -17.09 10.78 14.53
N SER A 47 -16.22 10.91 13.52
CA SER A 47 -16.51 11.57 12.25
C SER A 47 -17.65 10.91 11.46
N PHE A 48 -17.97 9.65 11.76
CA PHE A 48 -18.98 8.87 11.01
C PHE A 48 -20.32 8.72 11.71
N ARG A 49 -20.43 9.08 13.00
CA ARG A 49 -21.64 8.81 13.82
C ARG A 49 -22.91 9.44 13.25
N ASN A 50 -22.77 10.60 12.63
CA ASN A 50 -23.90 11.38 12.13
C ASN A 50 -24.15 11.23 10.62
N CYS A 51 -23.26 10.58 9.87
CA CYS A 51 -23.45 10.36 8.44
C CYS A 51 -24.71 9.52 8.21
N LYS A 52 -25.68 10.01 7.44
CA LYS A 52 -26.95 9.33 7.10
C LYS A 52 -26.93 8.73 5.71
N THR A 53 -26.08 9.24 4.84
CA THR A 53 -25.96 8.85 3.44
C THR A 53 -24.57 8.31 3.16
N GLN A 54 -24.44 7.54 2.08
CA GLN A 54 -23.11 7.10 1.62
C GLN A 54 -22.22 8.30 1.25
N HIS A 55 -22.80 9.37 0.69
CA HIS A 55 -22.06 10.56 0.31
C HIS A 55 -21.38 11.22 1.52
N GLU A 56 -22.09 11.36 2.64
CA GLU A 56 -21.51 11.91 3.87
C GLU A 56 -20.40 11.02 4.45
N VAL A 57 -20.53 9.69 4.32
CA VAL A 57 -19.47 8.75 4.70
C VAL A 57 -18.24 8.93 3.80
N GLU A 58 -18.45 9.01 2.49
CA GLU A 58 -17.37 9.26 1.51
C GLU A 58 -16.65 10.57 1.80
N ASP A 59 -17.37 11.66 2.09
CA ASP A 59 -16.76 12.95 2.40
C ASP A 59 -15.96 12.94 3.71
N ALA A 60 -16.49 12.28 4.75
CA ALA A 60 -15.75 12.07 6.00
C ALA A 60 -14.48 11.25 5.75
N LEU A 61 -14.59 10.19 4.95
CA LEU A 61 -13.47 9.34 4.58
C LEU A 61 -12.41 10.09 3.75
N ARG A 62 -12.81 10.88 2.75
CA ARG A 62 -11.88 11.69 1.92
C ARG A 62 -11.06 12.66 2.78
N ARG A 63 -11.69 13.32 3.77
CA ARG A 63 -10.98 14.18 4.74
C ARG A 63 -9.96 13.40 5.57
N ILE A 64 -10.36 12.26 6.12
CA ILE A 64 -9.48 11.38 6.90
C ILE A 64 -8.30 10.89 6.04
N LEU A 65 -8.55 10.47 4.81
CA LEU A 65 -7.52 9.99 3.89
C LEU A 65 -6.51 11.10 3.54
N LEU A 66 -6.99 12.32 3.28
CA LEU A 66 -6.12 13.47 3.04
C LEU A 66 -5.25 13.80 4.26
N ASP A 67 -5.83 13.78 5.47
CA ASP A 67 -5.07 14.02 6.70
C ASP A 67 -4.03 12.92 6.96
N ARG A 68 -4.38 11.66 6.72
CA ARG A 68 -3.45 10.52 6.80
C ARG A 68 -2.32 10.63 5.79
N PHE A 69 -2.64 10.96 4.53
CA PHE A 69 -1.65 11.19 3.49
C PHE A 69 -0.69 12.31 3.90
N ARG A 70 -1.19 13.46 4.34
CA ARG A 70 -0.36 14.60 4.78
C ARG A 70 0.52 14.27 5.97
N ALA A 71 -0.04 13.55 6.96
CA ALA A 71 0.72 13.13 8.13
C ALA A 71 1.86 12.19 7.76
N TYR A 72 1.58 11.19 6.91
CA TYR A 72 2.57 10.26 6.39
C TYR A 72 3.61 10.94 5.52
N LYS A 73 3.19 11.79 4.57
CA LYS A 73 4.10 12.51 3.67
C LYS A 73 5.15 13.32 4.44
N ARG A 74 4.76 13.94 5.57
CA ARG A 74 5.64 14.78 6.39
C ARG A 74 6.49 14.02 7.40
N ARG A 75 5.99 12.92 7.97
CA ARG A 75 6.60 12.25 9.13
C ARG A 75 6.88 10.75 8.91
N GLY A 76 6.64 10.26 7.70
CA GLY A 76 6.71 8.84 7.35
C GLY A 76 5.91 7.97 8.29
N LEU A 77 6.55 6.90 8.76
CA LEU A 77 5.93 5.90 9.62
C LEU A 77 5.39 6.49 10.93
N ASP A 78 6.05 7.52 11.47
CA ASP A 78 5.60 8.21 12.69
C ASP A 78 4.36 9.11 12.43
N GLY A 79 4.06 9.36 11.15
CA GLY A 79 2.84 10.01 10.72
C GLY A 79 1.60 9.13 10.76
N ILE A 80 1.75 7.80 10.87
CA ILE A 80 0.65 6.85 10.78
C ILE A 80 -0.03 6.72 12.13
N LYS A 81 -1.30 7.13 12.22
CA LYS A 81 -2.10 6.96 13.44
C LYS A 81 -2.38 5.47 13.71
N PRO A 82 -2.28 5.04 14.98
CA PRO A 82 -2.63 3.67 15.36
C PRO A 82 -4.14 3.43 15.20
N TYR A 83 -4.51 2.17 14.96
CA TYR A 83 -5.90 1.76 14.85
C TYR A 83 -6.48 1.37 16.21
N ALA A 84 -7.69 1.85 16.48
CA ALA A 84 -8.44 1.52 17.67
C ALA A 84 -8.91 0.06 17.61
N ARG A 85 -8.43 -0.75 18.55
CA ARG A 85 -8.89 -2.13 18.78
C ARG A 85 -9.52 -2.26 20.16
N SER A 86 -10.17 -3.39 20.44
CA SER A 86 -10.90 -3.62 21.68
C SER A 86 -10.00 -3.74 22.92
N LYS A 87 -8.76 -4.22 22.75
CA LYS A 87 -7.80 -4.44 23.85
C LYS A 87 -6.65 -3.43 23.84
N ALA A 88 -5.83 -3.49 22.80
CA ALA A 88 -4.66 -2.64 22.62
C ALA A 88 -4.63 -2.14 21.19
N GLU A 89 -4.25 -0.88 20.99
CA GLU A 89 -4.14 -0.31 19.66
C GLU A 89 -3.16 -1.08 18.79
N PHE A 90 -3.43 -1.13 17.49
CA PHE A 90 -2.49 -1.66 16.52
C PHE A 90 -1.76 -0.49 15.85
N SER A 91 -0.43 -0.49 15.85
CA SER A 91 0.38 0.56 15.20
C SER A 91 0.89 0.07 13.84
N PRO A 92 0.32 0.52 12.71
CA PRO A 92 0.83 0.13 11.39
C PRO A 92 2.21 0.72 11.13
N GLY A 93 2.53 1.90 11.70
CA GLY A 93 3.86 2.48 11.62
C GLY A 93 4.92 1.57 12.22
N ASP A 94 4.69 1.05 13.44
CA ASP A 94 5.64 0.15 14.10
C ASP A 94 5.73 -1.20 13.39
N GLU A 95 4.60 -1.75 12.94
CA GLU A 95 4.58 -3.00 12.17
C GLU A 95 5.40 -2.86 10.88
N LEU A 96 5.16 -1.82 10.07
CA LEU A 96 5.89 -1.58 8.82
C LEU A 96 7.38 -1.33 9.08
N ARG A 97 7.72 -0.60 10.15
CA ARG A 97 9.10 -0.40 10.61
C ARG A 97 9.78 -1.72 10.92
N SER A 98 9.12 -2.59 11.69
CA SER A 98 9.65 -3.91 12.06
C SER A 98 9.91 -4.79 10.83
N GLN A 99 9.10 -4.66 9.79
CA GLN A 99 9.25 -5.42 8.55
C GLN A 99 10.49 -4.99 7.76
N VAL A 100 10.83 -3.69 7.74
CA VAL A 100 12.08 -3.20 7.14
C VAL A 100 13.28 -3.65 7.97
N VAL A 101 13.22 -3.52 9.31
CA VAL A 101 14.30 -3.95 10.21
C VAL A 101 14.59 -5.45 10.10
N ALA A 102 13.57 -6.26 9.85
CA ALA A 102 13.70 -7.71 9.67
C ALA A 102 14.21 -8.11 8.27
N ASP A 103 14.46 -7.15 7.37
CA ASP A 103 15.10 -7.40 6.07
C ASP A 103 16.62 -7.47 6.24
N ARG A 104 17.23 -8.56 5.78
CA ARG A 104 18.69 -8.77 5.85
C ARG A 104 19.40 -8.40 4.55
N ILE A 105 18.68 -8.40 3.43
CA ILE A 105 19.25 -8.25 2.09
C ILE A 105 19.36 -6.77 1.75
N LEU A 106 18.32 -5.99 2.03
CA LEU A 106 18.27 -4.59 1.67
C LEU A 106 19.38 -3.75 2.32
N PRO A 107 19.68 -3.85 3.64
CA PRO A 107 20.79 -3.09 4.23
C PRO A 107 22.16 -3.47 3.66
N GLU A 108 22.36 -4.70 3.18
CA GLU A 108 23.61 -5.16 2.57
C GLU A 108 23.75 -4.68 1.12
N ARG A 109 22.68 -4.82 0.33
CA ARG A 109 22.70 -4.58 -1.13
C ARG A 109 22.37 -3.14 -1.52
N SER A 110 21.62 -2.44 -0.68
CA SER A 110 21.20 -1.06 -0.95
C SER A 110 21.05 -0.26 0.34
N PRO A 111 22.16 0.03 1.05
CA PRO A 111 22.12 0.68 2.36
C PRO A 111 21.48 2.08 2.33
N ALA A 112 21.66 2.83 1.24
CA ALA A 112 21.03 4.14 1.08
C ALA A 112 19.50 4.01 0.95
N PHE A 113 19.00 3.06 0.16
CA PHE A 113 17.56 2.83 0.03
C PHE A 113 16.95 2.25 1.29
N HIS A 114 17.66 1.36 1.99
CA HIS A 114 17.24 0.86 3.30
C HIS A 114 17.05 2.01 4.30
N ARG A 115 18.01 2.94 4.37
CA ARG A 115 17.90 4.14 5.22
C ARG A 115 16.70 4.98 4.84
N TYR A 116 16.51 5.25 3.55
CA TYR A 116 15.36 6.00 3.06
C TYR A 116 14.03 5.32 3.40
N ALA A 117 13.94 4.00 3.26
CA ALA A 117 12.73 3.24 3.59
C ALA A 117 12.36 3.28 5.08
N MET A 118 13.35 3.45 5.96
CA MET A 118 13.20 3.57 7.41
C MET A 118 12.92 5.01 7.88
N GLU A 119 13.52 5.99 7.21
CA GLU A 119 13.60 7.39 7.65
C GLU A 119 12.78 8.37 6.79
N TYR A 120 12.12 7.86 5.75
CA TYR A 120 11.21 8.62 4.88
C TYR A 120 10.37 9.61 5.72
N PRO A 121 10.27 10.90 5.33
CA PRO A 121 10.72 11.48 4.06
C PRO A 121 12.19 11.93 4.02
N ASN A 122 12.98 11.66 5.05
CA ASN A 122 14.36 12.15 5.14
C ASN A 122 15.32 11.30 4.31
N ASN A 123 16.43 11.91 3.88
CA ASN A 123 17.54 11.23 3.20
C ASN A 123 17.15 10.52 1.88
N PRO A 124 16.44 11.19 0.95
CA PRO A 124 16.17 10.59 -0.36
C PRO A 124 17.51 10.33 -1.09
N PRO A 125 17.77 9.09 -1.54
CA PRO A 125 18.92 8.79 -2.38
C PRO A 125 18.82 9.50 -3.73
N GLU A 126 19.96 9.71 -4.38
CA GLU A 126 19.97 10.24 -5.74
C GLU A 126 19.20 9.30 -6.70
N GLY A 127 18.41 9.89 -7.59
CA GLY A 127 17.57 9.13 -8.54
C GLY A 127 16.38 8.41 -7.90
N ALA A 128 16.14 8.58 -6.59
CA ALA A 128 14.95 8.05 -5.96
C ALA A 128 13.70 8.75 -6.48
N ILE A 129 12.74 7.95 -6.91
CA ILE A 129 11.41 8.42 -7.30
C ILE A 129 10.39 7.86 -6.32
N GLU A 130 9.32 8.61 -6.14
CA GLU A 130 8.19 8.15 -5.34
C GLU A 130 6.87 8.61 -5.93
N SER A 131 5.82 7.87 -5.58
CA SER A 131 4.47 8.18 -5.97
C SER A 131 3.47 7.75 -4.90
N PHE A 132 2.35 8.47 -4.87
CA PHE A 132 1.25 8.21 -3.96
C PHE A 132 -0.03 8.00 -4.75
N PHE A 133 -0.82 7.04 -4.32
CA PHE A 133 -2.13 6.79 -4.89
C PHE A 133 -3.00 6.07 -3.87
N TRP A 134 -4.28 5.96 -4.18
CA TRP A 134 -5.21 5.13 -3.43
C TRP A 134 -5.74 4.02 -4.33
N VAL A 135 -6.07 2.89 -3.71
CA VAL A 135 -6.71 1.74 -4.36
C VAL A 135 -8.05 1.51 -3.70
N ASN A 136 -9.08 1.23 -4.49
CA ASN A 136 -10.40 0.84 -4.00
C ASN A 136 -10.73 -0.56 -4.53
N SER A 137 -10.70 -1.55 -3.64
CA SER A 137 -11.01 -2.94 -3.95
C SER A 137 -12.30 -3.37 -3.26
N VAL A 138 -13.14 -4.15 -3.91
CA VAL A 138 -14.34 -4.74 -3.28
C VAL A 138 -13.97 -6.10 -2.70
N ILE A 139 -14.06 -6.25 -1.38
CA ILE A 139 -13.79 -7.48 -0.63
C ILE A 139 -15.02 -7.81 0.21
N ASP A 140 -15.54 -9.03 0.07
CA ASP A 140 -16.78 -9.48 0.72
C ASP A 140 -17.97 -8.52 0.50
N GLY A 141 -18.05 -7.97 -0.72
CA GLY A 141 -19.11 -7.04 -1.13
C GLY A 141 -19.01 -5.63 -0.53
N LEU A 142 -17.87 -5.29 0.09
CA LEU A 142 -17.61 -3.97 0.69
C LEU A 142 -16.28 -3.38 0.21
N SER A 143 -16.24 -2.05 0.06
CA SER A 143 -15.04 -1.34 -0.37
C SER A 143 -13.95 -1.36 0.71
N THR A 144 -12.73 -1.67 0.27
CA THR A 144 -11.48 -1.57 1.00
C THR A 144 -10.61 -0.54 0.30
N ILE A 145 -10.35 0.57 0.99
CA ILE A 145 -9.51 1.66 0.48
C ILE A 145 -8.12 1.50 1.07
N ALA A 146 -7.08 1.51 0.24
CA ALA A 146 -5.69 1.58 0.69
C ALA A 146 -5.06 2.90 0.25
N LEU A 147 -4.25 3.52 1.11
CA LEU A 147 -3.28 4.55 0.69
C LEU A 147 -1.94 3.88 0.48
N VAL A 148 -1.37 4.12 -0.70
CA VAL A 148 -0.17 3.42 -1.16
C VAL A 148 0.91 4.45 -1.46
N GLN A 149 2.11 4.19 -0.94
CA GLN A 149 3.35 4.80 -1.42
C GLN A 149 4.09 3.73 -2.24
N ARG A 150 4.59 4.12 -3.41
CA ARG A 150 5.67 3.41 -4.08
C ARG A 150 6.88 4.31 -4.08
N MET A 151 8.03 3.77 -3.70
CA MET A 151 9.31 4.45 -3.89
C MET A 151 10.34 3.46 -4.42
N GLY A 152 11.29 3.96 -5.19
CA GLY A 152 12.32 3.13 -5.80
C GLY A 152 13.44 3.97 -6.36
N MET A 153 14.55 3.32 -6.68
CA MET A 153 15.73 3.97 -7.26
C MET A 153 16.50 2.97 -8.12
N PRO A 154 17.27 3.44 -9.13
CA PRO A 154 18.20 2.59 -9.84
C PRO A 154 19.29 2.05 -8.90
N LEU A 155 19.75 0.84 -9.18
CA LEU A 155 20.92 0.24 -8.54
C LEU A 155 22.14 0.41 -9.46
N GLY A 156 23.34 0.49 -8.87
CA GLY A 156 24.57 0.44 -9.64
C GLY A 156 24.66 -0.87 -10.44
N GLY A 157 24.94 -0.78 -11.74
CA GLY A 157 24.98 -1.94 -12.64
C GLY A 157 23.64 -2.35 -13.25
N GLY A 158 22.74 -1.39 -13.52
CA GLY A 158 21.57 -1.61 -14.40
C GLY A 158 20.30 -2.14 -13.73
N GLY A 159 20.30 -2.38 -12.42
CA GLY A 159 19.14 -2.85 -11.68
C GLY A 159 18.21 -1.72 -11.16
N TYR A 160 17.13 -2.13 -10.50
CA TYR A 160 16.20 -1.24 -9.82
C TYR A 160 15.75 -1.85 -8.49
N VAL A 161 15.66 -1.06 -7.42
CA VAL A 161 15.07 -1.49 -6.14
C VAL A 161 13.82 -0.68 -5.86
N TYR A 162 12.79 -1.32 -5.30
CA TYR A 162 11.56 -0.63 -4.95
C TYR A 162 10.91 -1.20 -3.69
N ILE A 163 10.06 -0.37 -3.10
CA ILE A 163 9.16 -0.74 -2.03
C ILE A 163 7.78 -0.17 -2.32
N GLU A 164 6.77 -1.01 -2.14
CA GLU A 164 5.37 -0.62 -2.09
C GLU A 164 4.89 -0.72 -0.64
N ARG A 165 4.22 0.32 -0.14
CA ARG A 165 3.72 0.36 1.22
C ARG A 165 2.27 0.78 1.22
N HIS A 166 1.40 -0.10 1.72
CA HIS A 166 0.01 0.25 2.03
C HIS A 166 0.01 0.77 3.47
N PHE A 167 0.29 2.07 3.62
CA PHE A 167 0.46 2.72 4.92
C PHE A 167 -0.88 3.04 5.60
N TYR A 168 -1.98 2.87 4.87
CA TYR A 168 -3.33 2.80 5.40
C TYR A 168 -4.15 1.81 4.59
N VAL A 169 -5.03 1.07 5.25
CA VAL A 169 -6.03 0.19 4.62
C VAL A 169 -7.30 0.28 5.45
N SER A 170 -8.46 0.55 4.88
CA SER A 170 -9.68 0.83 5.65
C SER A 170 -10.26 -0.39 6.36
N ARG A 171 -10.02 -1.61 5.85
CA ARG A 171 -10.49 -2.89 6.41
C ARG A 171 -9.69 -4.08 5.82
N SER A 172 -10.09 -5.32 6.16
CA SER A 172 -9.54 -6.60 5.68
C SER A 172 -8.15 -7.00 6.23
N HIS A 173 -7.17 -6.11 6.11
CA HIS A 173 -5.83 -6.25 6.65
C HIS A 173 -5.38 -4.91 7.23
N ASN A 174 -4.30 -4.90 8.01
CA ASN A 174 -3.89 -3.75 8.79
C ASN A 174 -2.90 -2.87 8.01
N CYS A 175 -1.91 -3.50 7.38
CA CYS A 175 -0.94 -2.87 6.48
C CYS A 175 -0.25 -3.92 5.60
N LEU A 176 0.41 -3.45 4.56
CA LEU A 176 1.19 -4.28 3.64
C LEU A 176 2.48 -3.56 3.28
N GLN A 177 3.57 -4.32 3.21
CA GLN A 177 4.83 -3.86 2.62
C GLN A 177 5.35 -4.89 1.63
N GLY A 178 5.54 -4.46 0.40
CA GLY A 178 6.20 -5.20 -0.65
C GLY A 178 7.60 -4.63 -0.90
N ILE A 179 8.64 -5.45 -0.84
CA ILE A 179 10.00 -5.07 -1.24
C ILE A 179 10.34 -5.89 -2.47
N GLY A 180 10.93 -5.26 -3.48
CA GLY A 180 11.33 -5.95 -4.69
C GLY A 180 12.53 -5.31 -5.37
N CYS A 181 13.06 -6.04 -6.34
CA CYS A 181 14.08 -5.53 -7.25
C CYS A 181 13.88 -6.08 -8.65
N ALA A 182 14.39 -5.35 -9.64
CA ALA A 182 14.66 -5.85 -10.97
C ALA A 182 16.18 -5.89 -11.14
N MET A 183 16.69 -7.01 -11.64
CA MET A 183 18.11 -7.21 -11.93
C MET A 183 18.25 -7.60 -13.38
N GLU A 184 19.26 -7.07 -14.07
CA GLU A 184 19.59 -7.49 -15.43
C GLU A 184 19.96 -8.97 -15.47
N ALA A 185 19.56 -9.62 -16.56
CA ALA A 185 19.96 -10.96 -16.94
C ALA A 185 20.28 -10.96 -18.44
N ASP A 186 21.07 -11.93 -18.91
CA ASP A 186 21.55 -11.97 -20.29
C ASP A 186 20.43 -11.80 -21.34
N ASP A 187 19.25 -12.37 -21.07
CA ASP A 187 18.08 -12.31 -21.94
C ASP A 187 16.91 -11.47 -21.36
N GLY A 188 17.21 -10.47 -20.51
CA GLY A 188 16.20 -9.53 -20.00
C GLY A 188 16.39 -9.13 -18.54
N ALA A 189 15.37 -9.35 -17.71
CA ALA A 189 15.42 -8.99 -16.30
C ALA A 189 14.76 -10.03 -15.40
N VAL A 190 15.36 -10.27 -14.24
CA VAL A 190 14.75 -11.02 -13.14
C VAL A 190 14.09 -10.03 -12.19
N VAL A 191 12.78 -10.17 -11.99
CA VAL A 191 12.04 -9.35 -11.03
C VAL A 191 11.71 -10.19 -9.80
N LEU A 192 12.18 -9.74 -8.64
CA LEU A 192 11.90 -10.32 -7.34
C LEU A 192 10.92 -9.43 -6.57
N TYR A 193 9.98 -10.05 -5.87
CA TYR A 193 9.05 -9.34 -5.01
C TYR A 193 8.64 -10.17 -3.81
N CYS A 194 8.75 -9.59 -2.62
CA CYS A 194 8.35 -10.16 -1.37
C CYS A 194 7.35 -9.24 -0.69
N THR A 195 6.18 -9.76 -0.36
CA THR A 195 5.16 -9.02 0.39
C THR A 195 4.97 -9.57 1.80
N ARG A 196 4.88 -8.67 2.77
CA ARG A 196 4.45 -8.97 4.13
C ARG A 196 3.14 -8.23 4.38
N THR A 197 2.10 -8.97 4.76
CA THR A 197 0.79 -8.44 5.09
C THR A 197 0.48 -8.72 6.56
N SER A 198 0.14 -7.68 7.31
CA SER A 198 -0.33 -7.82 8.69
C SER A 198 -1.85 -7.84 8.72
N THR A 199 -2.47 -8.81 9.41
CA THR A 199 -3.93 -8.90 9.55
C THR A 199 -4.32 -9.61 10.83
N ASP A 200 -5.38 -9.10 11.47
CA ASP A 200 -5.96 -9.71 12.67
C ASP A 200 -6.68 -11.05 12.36
N GLN A 201 -7.02 -11.30 11.09
CA GLN A 201 -7.83 -12.44 10.65
C GLN A 201 -7.13 -13.81 10.77
N VAL A 202 -5.80 -13.80 10.86
CA VAL A 202 -4.98 -15.03 11.01
C VAL A 202 -4.42 -15.21 12.42
N GLY A 203 -4.85 -14.39 13.37
CA GLY A 203 -4.60 -14.57 14.80
C GLY A 203 -5.46 -15.67 15.42
N GLY A 204 -5.04 -16.18 16.58
CA GLY A 204 -5.81 -17.16 17.37
C GLY A 204 -5.71 -18.62 16.91
N PHE A 205 -6.65 -19.45 17.36
CA PHE A 205 -6.66 -20.90 17.12
C PHE A 205 -6.65 -21.23 15.62
N GLY A 206 -5.77 -22.15 15.21
CA GLY A 206 -5.57 -22.52 13.82
C GLY A 206 -4.87 -21.47 12.94
N GLY A 207 -4.35 -20.39 13.52
CA GLY A 207 -3.72 -19.29 12.78
C GLY A 207 -2.57 -19.72 11.86
N ALA A 208 -1.76 -20.71 12.27
CA ALA A 208 -0.68 -21.25 11.43
C ALA A 208 -1.21 -21.92 10.15
N ALA A 209 -2.27 -22.72 10.26
CA ALA A 209 -2.92 -23.35 9.11
C ALA A 209 -3.57 -22.31 8.19
N LYS A 210 -4.26 -21.31 8.76
CA LYS A 210 -4.84 -20.18 8.00
C LYS A 210 -3.77 -19.41 7.22
N ARG A 211 -2.62 -19.14 7.84
CA ARG A 211 -1.47 -18.50 7.16
C ARG A 211 -0.93 -19.37 6.03
N ALA A 212 -0.75 -20.67 6.23
CA ALA A 212 -0.26 -21.57 5.19
C ALA A 212 -1.18 -21.59 3.95
N VAL A 213 -2.49 -21.71 4.17
CA VAL A 213 -3.49 -21.68 3.08
C VAL A 213 -3.51 -20.31 2.39
N GLY A 214 -3.53 -19.22 3.17
CA GLY A 214 -3.50 -17.86 2.64
C GLY A 214 -2.25 -17.59 1.79
N ASN A 215 -1.07 -18.00 2.28
CA ASN A 215 0.20 -17.85 1.55
C ASN A 215 0.20 -18.62 0.23
N LYS A 216 -0.36 -19.84 0.21
CA LYS A 216 -0.46 -20.62 -1.04
C LYS A 216 -1.34 -19.92 -2.08
N ILE A 217 -2.50 -19.42 -1.65
CA ILE A 217 -3.44 -18.72 -2.55
C ILE A 217 -2.82 -17.42 -3.07
N MET A 218 -2.24 -16.61 -2.17
CA MET A 218 -1.61 -15.34 -2.55
C MET A 218 -0.37 -15.55 -3.42
N GLY A 219 0.44 -16.58 -3.15
CA GLY A 219 1.58 -16.96 -3.98
C GLY A 219 1.17 -17.33 -5.41
N GLY A 220 0.11 -18.13 -5.57
CA GLY A 220 -0.44 -18.45 -6.89
C GLY A 220 -0.91 -17.22 -7.66
N ARG A 221 -1.70 -16.35 -7.02
CA ARG A 221 -2.16 -15.08 -7.62
C ARG A 221 -1.00 -14.15 -7.98
N MET A 222 0.04 -14.12 -7.15
CA MET A 222 1.23 -13.32 -7.45
C MET A 222 1.95 -13.85 -8.68
N ALA A 223 2.13 -15.17 -8.79
CA ALA A 223 2.71 -15.79 -9.99
C ALA A 223 1.91 -15.43 -11.26
N GLU A 224 0.58 -15.53 -11.21
CA GLU A 224 -0.30 -15.11 -12.31
C GLU A 224 -0.16 -13.62 -12.66
N ASN A 225 0.02 -12.74 -11.66
CA ASN A 225 0.26 -11.32 -11.90
C ASN A 225 1.60 -11.06 -12.56
N PHE A 226 2.65 -11.78 -12.14
CA PHE A 226 3.99 -11.67 -12.72
C PHE A 226 4.02 -12.18 -14.16
N GLU A 227 3.31 -13.27 -14.45
CA GLU A 227 3.21 -13.79 -15.82
C GLU A 227 2.50 -12.79 -16.75
N ARG A 228 1.37 -12.24 -16.30
CA ARG A 228 0.69 -11.18 -17.06
C ARG A 228 1.55 -9.94 -17.24
N ALA A 229 2.31 -9.54 -16.22
CA ALA A 229 3.25 -8.42 -16.33
C ALA A 229 4.34 -8.72 -17.37
N ARG A 230 4.89 -9.94 -17.38
CA ARG A 230 5.87 -10.39 -18.35
C ARG A 230 5.33 -10.30 -19.79
N GLU A 231 4.12 -10.79 -20.03
CA GLU A 231 3.46 -10.72 -21.34
C GLU A 231 3.27 -9.27 -21.83
N VAL A 232 2.78 -8.38 -20.96
CA VAL A 232 2.59 -6.96 -21.29
C VAL A 232 3.92 -6.28 -21.60
N MET A 233 4.97 -6.55 -20.83
CA MET A 233 6.29 -5.96 -21.06
C MET A 233 6.93 -6.48 -22.34
N ALA A 234 6.78 -7.77 -22.65
CA ALA A 234 7.28 -8.36 -23.90
C ALA A 234 6.58 -7.74 -25.12
N ALA A 235 5.25 -7.56 -25.06
CA ALA A 235 4.50 -6.90 -26.11
C ALA A 235 4.94 -5.43 -26.31
N ALA A 236 5.18 -4.71 -25.21
CA ALA A 236 5.64 -3.33 -25.27
C ALA A 236 7.07 -3.20 -25.84
N ALA A 237 7.97 -4.14 -25.53
CA ALA A 237 9.30 -4.19 -26.11
C ALA A 237 9.26 -4.42 -27.62
N ALA A 238 8.50 -5.43 -28.07
CA ALA A 238 8.35 -5.72 -29.49
C ALA A 238 7.75 -4.55 -30.29
N ALA A 239 6.82 -3.80 -29.70
CA ALA A 239 6.26 -2.60 -30.33
C ALA A 239 7.29 -1.48 -30.51
N ARG A 240 8.19 -1.28 -29.54
CA ARG A 240 9.27 -0.28 -29.64
C ARG A 240 10.30 -0.64 -30.70
N ASP A 241 10.66 -1.92 -30.80
CA ASP A 241 11.60 -2.38 -31.84
C ASP A 241 11.05 -2.13 -33.26
N ILE A 242 9.73 -2.26 -33.44
CA ILE A 242 9.06 -1.94 -34.72
C ILE A 242 9.11 -0.43 -35.00
N GLU A 243 8.80 0.41 -34.02
CA GLU A 243 8.88 1.88 -34.19
C GLU A 243 10.31 2.36 -34.51
N GLU A 244 11.34 1.76 -33.91
CA GLU A 244 12.74 2.06 -34.23
C GLU A 244 13.15 1.60 -35.64
N LEU A 245 12.57 0.51 -36.14
CA LEU A 245 12.81 0.01 -37.52
C LEU A 245 12.06 0.82 -38.58
N GLU A 246 10.91 1.42 -38.26
CA GLU A 246 10.11 2.24 -39.19
C GLU A 246 10.52 3.73 -39.19
N GLY A 247 11.24 4.19 -38.15
CA GLY A 247 11.67 5.58 -37.97
C GLY A 247 13.11 5.92 -38.40
N GLY A 248 13.88 4.95 -38.91
CA GLY A 248 15.25 5.11 -39.43
C GLY A 248 15.32 5.06 -40.95
#